data_AF-A0A353Z106-F1
#
_entry.id   AF-A0A353Z106-F1
#
_cell.length_a   1.000
_cell.length_b   1.000
_cell.length_c   1.000
_cell.angle_alpha   90.00
_cell.angle_beta   90.00
_cell.angle_gamma   90.00
#
_symmetry.space_group_name_H-M   'P 1'
#
loop_
_entity.id
_entity.type
_entity.pdbx_description
1 polymer ?
#
loop_
_entity_poly.entity_id
_entity_poly.type
_entity_poly.pdbx_seq_one_letter_code
_entity_poly.pdbx_strand_id
1 'polypeptide(L)'
;MEAQYYSVLEGGKVHCRLCPHSCKLGDGKAGICRIRRNIGGKLIAEGYETYSAISFDPIEKKPLYHFYPGTEILSVGGLGCNMRCKWCQNCEISQSGVETRVNKKQMTARQLLQLAGSRNKNIGIAYTYNEPTIAFESNIQVARLFRKEGYKNVLVSNGYLSEIPLNEYLKYIDAVNLDIKAFNPITHLQFTGARLEPVLKNAVKIFKAGIHLELTYLVVSSVNDDETEFRDFIKWMVKELGNETPLHISRYFPRHEFNVEATNPATLKSFVKIAQEYLDYIYLGNYISQEYEHTICAECKELIIEREGYHVRVSPLSGDGNCNNCGQKVFVAD
;
A
#
# COMPACT_ATOMS: atom_id res chain seq x y z
N MET A 1 -8.19 22.87 -5.58
CA MET A 1 -8.44 22.06 -6.79
C MET A 1 -9.86 21.50 -6.69
N GLU A 2 -10.67 21.61 -7.75
CA GLU A 2 -11.97 20.91 -7.81
C GLU A 2 -11.71 19.40 -8.00
N ALA A 3 -12.34 18.58 -7.17
CA ALA A 3 -12.14 17.14 -7.14
C ALA A 3 -12.83 16.43 -8.31
N GLN A 4 -12.30 15.30 -8.71
CA GLN A 4 -12.90 14.38 -9.68
C GLN A 4 -13.75 13.31 -8.97
N TYR A 5 -14.55 12.60 -9.77
CA TYR A 5 -15.43 11.51 -9.36
C TYR A 5 -16.47 11.92 -8.32
N TYR A 6 -17.24 12.97 -8.63
CA TYR A 6 -18.42 13.32 -7.87
C TYR A 6 -19.56 13.75 -8.80
N SER A 7 -20.78 13.77 -8.25
CA SER A 7 -21.91 14.41 -8.90
C SER A 7 -22.53 15.43 -7.96
N VAL A 8 -23.04 16.52 -8.52
CA VAL A 8 -23.89 17.46 -7.78
C VAL A 8 -25.27 16.83 -7.58
N LEU A 9 -25.83 17.00 -6.40
CA LEU A 9 -27.18 16.57 -6.02
C LEU A 9 -28.04 17.83 -5.75
N GLU A 10 -29.34 17.63 -5.58
CA GLU A 10 -30.26 18.70 -5.18
C GLU A 10 -29.83 19.42 -3.90
N GLY A 11 -30.12 20.72 -3.84
CA GLY A 11 -29.82 21.57 -2.68
C GLY A 11 -28.32 21.82 -2.46
N GLY A 12 -27.49 21.76 -3.52
CA GLY A 12 -26.05 22.03 -3.43
C GLY A 12 -25.26 20.94 -2.69
N LYS A 13 -25.85 19.77 -2.47
CA LYS A 13 -25.14 18.59 -1.95
C LYS A 13 -24.27 17.99 -3.04
N VAL A 14 -23.23 17.24 -2.65
CA VAL A 14 -22.40 16.48 -3.58
C VAL A 14 -22.34 15.01 -3.18
N HIS A 15 -22.24 14.12 -4.17
CA HIS A 15 -22.03 12.70 -3.97
C HIS A 15 -20.63 12.33 -4.47
N CYS A 16 -19.70 12.14 -3.54
CA CYS A 16 -18.34 11.68 -3.84
C CYS A 16 -18.36 10.18 -4.13
N ARG A 17 -17.84 9.77 -5.30
CA ARG A 17 -17.79 8.38 -5.77
C ARG A 17 -16.36 7.85 -5.86
N LEU A 18 -15.38 8.57 -5.31
CA LEU A 18 -13.97 8.17 -5.37
C LEU A 18 -13.72 6.79 -4.74
N CYS A 19 -14.30 6.54 -3.57
CA CYS A 19 -14.16 5.28 -2.85
C CYS A 19 -15.54 4.70 -2.49
N PRO A 20 -15.61 3.42 -2.10
CA PRO A 20 -16.88 2.74 -1.85
C PRO A 20 -17.73 3.34 -0.72
N HIS A 21 -17.17 4.23 0.13
CA HIS A 21 -17.93 5.00 1.12
C HIS A 21 -19.03 5.87 0.50
N SER A 22 -18.89 6.27 -0.77
CA SER A 22 -19.96 6.95 -1.53
C SER A 22 -20.56 8.15 -0.78
N CYS A 23 -19.71 8.99 -0.17
CA CYS A 23 -20.16 10.02 0.76
C CYS A 23 -21.08 11.04 0.09
N LYS A 24 -22.23 11.32 0.71
CA LYS A 24 -23.14 12.42 0.35
C LYS A 24 -22.91 13.59 1.31
N LEU A 25 -22.41 14.71 0.80
CA LEU A 25 -21.91 15.83 1.60
C LEU A 25 -22.79 17.06 1.40
N GLY A 26 -23.33 17.57 2.51
CA GLY A 26 -23.90 18.92 2.56
C GLY A 26 -22.82 19.99 2.42
N ASP A 27 -23.23 21.22 2.17
CA ASP A 27 -22.31 22.35 2.07
C ASP A 27 -21.44 22.49 3.35
N GLY A 28 -20.18 22.82 3.17
CA GLY A 28 -19.15 22.88 4.21
C GLY A 28 -18.72 21.53 4.80
N LYS A 29 -19.37 20.40 4.46
CA LYS A 29 -19.05 19.09 5.03
C LYS A 29 -17.91 18.40 4.28
N ALA A 30 -17.00 17.81 5.05
CA ALA A 30 -15.93 16.95 4.54
C ALA A 30 -16.36 15.47 4.52
N GLY A 31 -15.82 14.72 3.56
CA GLY A 31 -15.93 13.27 3.51
C GLY A 31 -15.19 12.59 4.66
N ILE A 32 -15.40 11.28 4.80
CA ILE A 32 -14.75 10.49 5.85
C ILE A 32 -13.22 10.58 5.82
N CYS A 33 -12.65 10.83 4.64
CA CYS A 33 -11.22 11.06 4.43
C CYS A 33 -10.67 12.38 4.98
N ARG A 34 -11.53 13.33 5.37
CA ARG A 34 -11.19 14.66 5.93
C ARG A 34 -10.43 15.61 4.99
N ILE A 35 -10.21 15.24 3.74
CA ILE A 35 -9.47 16.06 2.76
C ILE A 35 -10.25 16.37 1.48
N ARG A 36 -11.54 16.02 1.45
CA ARG A 36 -12.46 16.32 0.35
C ARG A 36 -13.72 16.96 0.93
N ARG A 37 -13.98 18.22 0.60
CA ARG A 37 -15.05 19.03 1.19
C ARG A 37 -15.98 19.60 0.15
N ASN A 38 -17.28 19.61 0.43
CA ASN A 38 -18.22 20.36 -0.39
C ASN A 38 -18.14 21.86 -0.04
N ILE A 39 -17.87 22.71 -1.02
CA ILE A 39 -17.86 24.16 -0.88
C ILE A 39 -18.72 24.74 -2.02
N GLY A 40 -19.90 25.25 -1.68
CA GLY A 40 -20.82 25.88 -2.64
C GLY A 40 -21.29 24.93 -3.75
N GLY A 41 -21.51 23.65 -3.42
CA GLY A 41 -21.93 22.63 -4.39
C GLY A 41 -20.80 22.03 -5.23
N LYS A 42 -19.54 22.39 -4.95
CA LYS A 42 -18.35 21.81 -5.58
C LYS A 42 -17.57 20.99 -4.59
N LEU A 43 -17.20 19.77 -4.96
CA LEU A 43 -16.30 18.97 -4.14
C LEU A 43 -14.87 19.47 -4.36
N ILE A 44 -14.21 19.94 -3.31
CA ILE A 44 -12.85 20.46 -3.32
C ILE A 44 -11.89 19.43 -2.72
N ALA A 45 -10.81 19.12 -3.44
CA ALA A 45 -9.69 18.33 -2.93
C ALA A 45 -8.75 19.25 -2.15
N GLU A 46 -8.97 19.35 -0.84
CA GLU A 46 -8.20 20.25 0.05
C GLU A 46 -6.75 19.78 0.22
N GLY A 47 -6.49 18.46 0.12
CA GLY A 47 -5.15 17.87 0.23
C GLY A 47 -4.30 17.95 -1.04
N TYR A 48 -4.71 18.71 -2.06
CA TYR A 48 -3.96 18.83 -3.32
C TYR A 48 -2.57 19.44 -3.07
N GLU A 49 -1.53 18.81 -3.63
CA GLU A 49 -0.11 19.21 -3.50
C GLU A 49 0.37 19.39 -2.05
N THR A 50 -0.32 18.78 -1.08
CA THR A 50 -0.06 18.94 0.36
C THR A 50 0.44 17.63 0.96
N TYR A 51 1.62 17.69 1.58
CA TYR A 51 2.33 16.52 2.10
C TYR A 51 2.66 16.70 3.59
N SER A 52 2.44 15.65 4.38
CA SER A 52 2.81 15.59 5.80
C SER A 52 4.24 15.08 6.02
N ALA A 53 4.74 14.29 5.08
CA ALA A 53 6.08 13.71 5.12
C ALA A 53 6.62 13.51 3.70
N ILE A 54 7.91 13.79 3.53
CA ILE A 54 8.68 13.61 2.30
C ILE A 54 10.07 13.13 2.71
N SER A 55 10.47 11.94 2.27
CA SER A 55 11.76 11.33 2.59
C SER A 55 12.24 10.45 1.45
N PHE A 56 13.54 10.22 1.32
CA PHE A 56 14.02 9.04 0.59
C PHE A 56 13.98 7.85 1.56
N ASP A 57 13.43 6.73 1.10
CA ASP A 57 13.37 5.49 1.86
C ASP A 57 13.82 4.33 0.95
N PRO A 58 14.35 3.23 1.53
CA PRO A 58 14.56 1.99 0.79
C PRO A 58 13.22 1.40 0.33
N ILE A 59 13.20 0.69 -0.80
CA ILE A 59 11.99 0.07 -1.34
C ILE A 59 11.42 -1.01 -0.41
N GLU A 60 12.28 -1.67 0.36
CA GLU A 60 11.93 -2.66 1.39
C GLU A 60 11.03 -2.06 2.47
N LYS A 61 11.09 -0.75 2.73
CA LYS A 61 10.20 -0.08 3.68
C LYS A 61 8.76 0.08 3.14
N LYS A 62 8.52 -0.17 1.85
CA LYS A 62 7.20 -0.17 1.19
C LYS A 62 6.58 -1.57 1.11
N PRO A 63 7.04 -2.48 1.99
CA PRO A 63 7.17 -3.93 1.76
C PRO A 63 7.06 -4.36 0.29
N LEU A 64 8.03 -3.94 -0.51
CA LEU A 64 8.18 -4.37 -1.91
C LEU A 64 9.54 -5.02 -2.08
N TYR A 65 9.66 -6.29 -1.68
CA TYR A 65 10.94 -6.99 -1.67
C TYR A 65 11.32 -7.49 -3.06
N HIS A 66 10.36 -7.59 -3.98
CA HIS A 66 10.55 -8.11 -5.32
C HIS A 66 10.48 -7.01 -6.39
N PHE A 67 10.49 -5.73 -6.00
CA PHE A 67 10.46 -4.60 -6.92
C PHE A 67 11.69 -3.71 -6.68
N TYR A 68 12.66 -3.73 -7.59
CA TYR A 68 13.91 -2.96 -7.51
C TYR A 68 14.65 -3.10 -6.16
N PRO A 69 14.90 -4.34 -5.69
CA PRO A 69 15.48 -4.59 -4.37
C PRO A 69 16.79 -3.83 -4.13
N GLY A 70 16.94 -3.26 -2.93
CA GLY A 70 18.13 -2.50 -2.52
C GLY A 70 18.23 -1.09 -3.07
N THR A 71 17.20 -0.59 -3.75
CA THR A 71 17.16 0.78 -4.27
C THR A 71 16.42 1.74 -3.32
N GLU A 72 16.66 3.04 -3.51
CA GLU A 72 15.93 4.09 -2.82
C GLU A 72 14.79 4.64 -3.68
N ILE A 73 13.72 5.09 -3.01
CA ILE A 73 12.57 5.72 -3.64
C ILE A 73 12.13 6.97 -2.87
N LEU A 74 11.79 8.06 -3.58
CA LEU A 74 11.20 9.25 -2.97
C LEU A 74 9.83 8.88 -2.41
N SER A 75 9.68 8.93 -1.09
CA SER A 75 8.46 8.59 -0.37
C SER A 75 7.71 9.84 0.04
N VAL A 76 6.44 9.92 -0.31
CA VAL A 76 5.56 11.03 0.04
C VAL A 76 4.30 10.54 0.73
N GLY A 77 3.88 11.26 1.77
CA GLY A 77 2.60 11.03 2.44
C GLY A 77 1.77 12.29 2.51
N GLY A 78 0.48 12.15 2.22
CA GLY A 78 -0.51 13.22 2.31
C GLY A 78 -1.13 13.32 3.70
N LEU A 79 -2.43 13.64 3.72
CA LEU A 79 -3.24 13.77 4.92
C LEU A 79 -4.52 12.93 4.77
N GLY A 80 -5.09 12.53 5.89
CA GLY A 80 -6.36 11.83 5.93
C GLY A 80 -6.26 10.36 5.51
N CYS A 81 -7.38 9.66 5.61
CA CYS A 81 -7.52 8.26 5.21
C CYS A 81 -9.00 7.93 5.06
N ASN A 82 -9.34 7.14 4.04
CA ASN A 82 -10.69 6.61 3.87
C ASN A 82 -11.00 5.43 4.83
N MET A 83 -10.03 4.94 5.61
CA MET A 83 -10.23 3.96 6.68
C MET A 83 -9.92 4.55 8.06
N ARG A 84 -10.49 3.92 9.09
CA ARG A 84 -10.36 4.25 10.53
C ARG A 84 -9.76 3.06 11.29
N CYS A 85 -8.67 2.50 10.79
CA CYS A 85 -8.01 1.35 11.43
C CYS A 85 -7.63 1.67 12.88
N LYS A 86 -8.17 0.91 13.85
CA LYS A 86 -7.96 1.18 15.28
C LYS A 86 -6.50 1.09 15.74
N TRP A 87 -5.67 0.36 15.02
CA TRP A 87 -4.23 0.17 15.26
C TRP A 87 -3.32 0.98 14.32
N CYS A 88 -3.84 2.01 13.65
CA CYS A 88 -3.05 2.74 12.65
C CYS A 88 -1.78 3.36 13.27
N GLN A 89 -0.60 2.91 12.81
CA GLN A 89 0.69 3.44 13.27
C GLN A 89 0.89 4.90 12.85
N ASN A 90 0.22 5.35 11.79
CA ASN A 90 0.30 6.69 11.22
C ASN A 90 -0.97 7.51 11.52
N CYS A 91 -1.66 7.25 12.64
CA CYS A 91 -2.94 7.88 12.95
C CYS A 91 -2.86 9.41 13.02
N GLU A 92 -1.72 9.99 13.42
CA GLU A 92 -1.50 11.43 13.47
C GLU A 92 -1.58 12.13 12.11
N ILE A 93 -1.33 11.41 11.02
CA ILE A 93 -1.50 11.91 9.65
C ILE A 93 -2.80 11.40 9.04
N SER A 94 -3.10 10.11 9.21
CA SER A 94 -4.23 9.43 8.57
C SER A 94 -5.57 9.87 9.15
N GLN A 95 -5.60 10.31 10.42
CA GLN A 95 -6.77 10.84 11.10
C GLN A 95 -6.70 12.37 11.20
N SER A 96 -5.97 13.04 10.32
CA SER A 96 -5.91 14.50 10.26
C SER A 96 -6.47 15.04 8.94
N GLY A 97 -7.06 16.23 8.97
CA GLY A 97 -7.41 17.01 7.78
C GLY A 97 -6.42 18.15 7.57
N VAL A 98 -6.62 18.91 6.48
CA VAL A 98 -5.76 20.06 6.14
C VAL A 98 -5.76 21.12 7.24
N GLU A 99 -6.90 21.36 7.87
CA GLU A 99 -7.07 22.35 8.94
C GLU A 99 -6.41 21.90 10.26
N THR A 100 -6.38 20.59 10.53
CA THR A 100 -5.91 20.07 11.83
C THR A 100 -4.42 19.74 11.84
N ARG A 101 -3.80 19.51 10.67
CA ARG A 101 -2.36 19.23 10.59
C ARG A 101 -1.56 20.53 10.55
N VAL A 102 -0.71 20.73 11.55
CA VAL A 102 0.22 21.88 11.62
C VAL A 102 1.39 21.69 10.66
N ASN A 103 2.13 20.59 10.78
CA ASN A 103 3.33 20.32 9.97
C ASN A 103 2.95 19.69 8.62
N LYS A 104 2.81 20.54 7.61
CA LYS A 104 2.57 20.18 6.21
C LYS A 104 3.42 21.03 5.27
N LYS A 105 3.82 20.46 4.14
CA LYS A 105 4.55 21.14 3.05
C LYS A 105 3.68 21.16 1.81
N GLN A 106 3.68 22.27 1.09
CA GLN A 106 3.11 22.33 -0.25
C GLN A 106 4.23 22.12 -1.26
N MET A 107 4.06 21.15 -2.15
CA MET A 107 5.02 20.87 -3.23
C MET A 107 4.28 20.49 -4.50
N THR A 108 4.61 21.18 -5.57
CA THR A 108 4.09 20.86 -6.90
C THR A 108 4.69 19.57 -7.43
N ALA A 109 4.01 18.96 -8.42
CA ALA A 109 4.56 17.79 -9.11
C ALA A 109 5.96 18.03 -9.69
N ARG A 110 6.24 19.25 -10.19
CA ARG A 110 7.57 19.62 -10.72
C ARG A 110 8.63 19.71 -9.63
N GLN A 111 8.28 20.23 -8.46
CA GLN A 111 9.21 20.30 -7.32
C GLN A 111 9.53 18.90 -6.79
N LEU A 112 8.54 18.00 -6.74
CA LEU A 112 8.79 16.60 -6.39
C LEU A 112 9.69 15.91 -7.42
N LEU A 113 9.47 16.13 -8.72
CA LEU A 113 10.33 15.59 -9.77
C LEU A 113 11.76 16.11 -9.66
N GLN A 114 11.95 17.40 -9.41
CA GLN A 114 13.27 17.99 -9.21
C GLN A 114 13.96 17.38 -7.98
N LEU A 115 13.23 17.19 -6.89
CA LEU A 115 13.75 16.54 -5.69
C LEU A 115 14.12 15.09 -5.96
N ALA A 116 13.28 14.34 -6.68
CA ALA A 116 13.56 12.96 -7.09
C ALA A 116 14.85 12.87 -7.92
N GLY A 117 15.08 13.83 -8.83
CA GLY A 117 16.29 13.93 -9.65
C GLY A 117 17.54 14.39 -8.91
N SER A 118 17.42 14.96 -7.70
CA SER A 118 18.60 15.40 -6.94
C SER A 118 19.31 14.25 -6.20
N ARG A 119 18.74 13.04 -6.20
CA ARG A 119 19.30 11.85 -5.54
C ARG A 119 19.67 10.81 -6.60
N ASN A 120 20.97 10.50 -6.69
CA ASN A 120 21.46 9.40 -7.52
C ASN A 120 20.81 8.08 -7.07
N LYS A 121 20.47 7.21 -8.04
CA LYS A 121 19.85 5.89 -7.83
C LYS A 121 18.42 5.91 -7.23
N ASN A 122 17.77 7.07 -7.17
CA ASN A 122 16.32 7.10 -6.90
C ASN A 122 15.55 6.50 -8.08
N ILE A 123 14.78 5.44 -7.84
CA ILE A 123 14.03 4.76 -8.91
C ILE A 123 12.72 5.47 -9.26
N GLY A 124 12.22 6.36 -8.39
CA GLY A 124 11.00 7.11 -8.67
C GLY A 124 10.32 7.66 -7.42
N ILE A 125 9.01 7.41 -7.29
CA ILE A 125 8.20 7.91 -6.17
C ILE A 125 7.23 6.87 -5.62
N ALA A 126 7.13 6.81 -4.28
CA ALA A 126 6.18 6.01 -3.54
C ALA A 126 5.16 6.91 -2.80
N TYR A 127 3.88 6.69 -3.05
CA TYR A 127 2.79 7.30 -2.29
C TYR A 127 2.44 6.40 -1.10
N THR A 128 2.70 6.89 0.12
CA THR A 128 2.71 6.06 1.34
C THR A 128 2.37 6.86 2.61
N TYR A 129 2.65 6.28 3.79
CA TYR A 129 2.43 6.78 5.15
C TYR A 129 0.96 6.92 5.56
N ASN A 130 0.10 7.50 4.72
CA ASN A 130 -1.36 7.47 4.87
C ASN A 130 -1.99 6.72 3.69
N GLU A 131 -3.32 6.71 3.56
CA GLU A 131 -3.94 6.16 2.34
C GLU A 131 -3.71 7.15 1.18
N PRO A 132 -2.94 6.77 0.14
CA PRO A 132 -2.61 7.71 -0.92
C PRO A 132 -3.76 7.97 -1.88
N THR A 133 -4.67 7.01 -2.11
CA THR A 133 -5.65 7.11 -3.21
C THR A 133 -6.69 8.23 -3.05
N ILE A 134 -6.87 8.76 -1.83
CA ILE A 134 -7.77 9.89 -1.54
C ILE A 134 -7.23 11.23 -2.04
N ALA A 135 -5.91 11.36 -2.23
CA ALA A 135 -5.23 12.51 -2.85
C ALA A 135 -5.14 12.35 -4.38
N PHE A 136 -6.21 11.82 -4.98
CA PHE A 136 -6.28 11.35 -6.36
C PHE A 136 -5.69 12.34 -7.38
N GLU A 137 -6.19 13.58 -7.37
CA GLU A 137 -5.85 14.59 -8.37
C GLU A 137 -4.36 14.93 -8.34
N SER A 138 -3.80 15.07 -7.13
CA SER A 138 -2.38 15.35 -6.93
C SER A 138 -1.53 14.17 -7.39
N ASN A 139 -1.91 12.96 -6.98
CA ASN A 139 -1.11 11.77 -7.25
C ASN A 139 -1.11 11.41 -8.75
N ILE A 140 -2.24 11.52 -9.46
CA ILE A 140 -2.27 11.29 -10.92
C ILE A 140 -1.41 12.30 -11.68
N GLN A 141 -1.41 13.57 -11.27
CA GLN A 141 -0.56 14.58 -11.89
C GLN A 141 0.92 14.27 -11.70
N VAL A 142 1.31 13.90 -10.46
CA VAL A 142 2.68 13.49 -10.16
C VAL A 142 3.05 12.23 -10.94
N ALA A 143 2.19 11.20 -10.94
CA ALA A 143 2.49 9.92 -11.58
C ALA A 143 2.68 10.06 -13.08
N ARG A 144 1.82 10.85 -13.75
CA ARG A 144 1.98 11.20 -15.18
C ARG A 144 3.33 11.84 -15.46
N LEU A 145 3.74 12.78 -14.62
CA LEU A 145 5.00 13.50 -14.79
C LEU A 145 6.21 12.59 -14.55
N PHE A 146 6.20 11.81 -13.48
CA PHE A 146 7.28 10.88 -13.15
C PHE A 146 7.46 9.81 -14.22
N ARG A 147 6.35 9.22 -14.69
CA ARG A 147 6.38 8.22 -15.76
C ARG A 147 6.97 8.78 -17.06
N LYS A 148 6.68 10.04 -17.40
CA LYS A 148 7.22 10.71 -18.59
C LYS A 148 8.76 10.79 -18.56
N GLU A 149 9.33 10.95 -17.36
CA GLU A 149 10.78 11.03 -17.15
C GLU A 149 11.42 9.65 -16.86
N GLY A 150 10.67 8.55 -17.03
CA GLY A 150 11.17 7.19 -16.84
C GLY A 150 11.22 6.72 -15.37
N TYR A 151 10.73 7.51 -14.42
CA TYR A 151 10.64 7.10 -13.02
C TYR A 151 9.47 6.15 -12.77
N LYS A 152 9.65 5.25 -11.79
CA LYS A 152 8.63 4.32 -11.30
C LYS A 152 7.65 4.99 -10.34
N ASN A 153 6.42 4.51 -10.33
CA ASN A 153 5.38 4.96 -9.41
C ASN A 153 4.89 3.79 -8.56
N VAL A 154 4.97 3.96 -7.25
CA VAL A 154 4.63 2.94 -6.26
C VAL A 154 3.48 3.40 -5.38
N LEU A 155 2.53 2.51 -5.11
CA LEU A 155 1.41 2.75 -4.21
C LEU A 155 1.48 1.82 -2.98
N VAL A 156 1.48 2.36 -1.77
CA VAL A 156 1.25 1.57 -0.54
C VAL A 156 -0.14 1.91 -0.03
N SER A 157 -1.10 0.99 -0.16
CA SER A 157 -2.52 1.30 -0.04
C SER A 157 -3.32 0.23 0.69
N ASN A 158 -4.40 0.66 1.32
CA ASN A 158 -5.45 -0.21 1.86
C ASN A 158 -6.44 -0.69 0.78
N GLY A 159 -6.28 -0.27 -0.47
CA GLY A 159 -7.05 -0.74 -1.61
C GLY A 159 -8.51 -0.26 -1.67
N TYR A 160 -8.98 0.60 -0.78
CA TYR A 160 -10.40 0.96 -0.69
C TYR A 160 -10.80 2.08 -1.67
N LEU A 161 -10.73 1.77 -2.97
CA LEU A 161 -10.98 2.69 -4.07
C LEU A 161 -12.11 2.19 -4.98
N SER A 162 -12.87 3.09 -5.58
CA SER A 162 -13.88 2.72 -6.56
C SER A 162 -13.23 2.27 -7.87
N GLU A 163 -13.94 1.45 -8.63
CA GLU A 163 -13.40 0.80 -9.82
C GLU A 163 -12.92 1.78 -10.92
N ILE A 164 -13.70 2.84 -11.18
CA ILE A 164 -13.37 3.85 -12.20
C ILE A 164 -12.07 4.60 -11.87
N PRO A 165 -11.90 5.21 -10.67
CA PRO A 165 -10.63 5.83 -10.31
C PRO A 165 -9.46 4.83 -10.23
N LEU A 166 -9.69 3.58 -9.82
CA LEU A 166 -8.63 2.56 -9.87
C LEU A 166 -8.11 2.36 -11.29
N ASN A 167 -8.98 2.27 -12.30
CA ASN A 167 -8.55 2.13 -13.69
C ASN A 167 -7.65 3.28 -14.17
N GLU A 168 -7.84 4.49 -13.64
CA GLU A 168 -6.97 5.61 -13.98
C GLU A 168 -5.61 5.51 -13.28
N TYR A 169 -5.56 5.06 -12.02
CA TYR A 169 -4.28 4.77 -11.35
C TYR A 169 -3.47 3.70 -12.08
N LEU A 170 -4.11 2.61 -12.51
CA LEU A 170 -3.44 1.49 -13.18
C LEU A 170 -2.72 1.87 -14.48
N LYS A 171 -2.99 3.05 -15.05
CA LYS A 171 -2.26 3.58 -16.23
C LYS A 171 -0.87 4.09 -15.89
N TYR A 172 -0.60 4.42 -14.64
CA TYR A 172 0.62 5.12 -14.23
C TYR A 172 1.39 4.47 -13.10
N ILE A 173 0.75 3.59 -12.32
CA ILE A 173 1.38 2.85 -11.22
C ILE A 173 2.11 1.62 -11.78
N ASP A 174 3.29 1.34 -11.25
CA ASP A 174 4.14 0.21 -11.66
C ASP A 174 4.19 -0.89 -10.59
N ALA A 175 4.05 -0.54 -9.30
CA ALA A 175 3.92 -1.50 -8.21
C ALA A 175 2.96 -1.05 -7.11
N VAL A 176 2.32 -2.02 -6.45
CA VAL A 176 1.45 -1.83 -5.30
C VAL A 176 1.85 -2.78 -4.19
N ASN A 177 2.04 -2.24 -2.99
CA ASN A 177 1.88 -3.02 -1.77
C ASN A 177 0.47 -2.78 -1.24
N LEU A 178 -0.30 -3.87 -1.10
CA LEU A 178 -1.69 -3.81 -0.67
C LEU A 178 -1.87 -4.44 0.70
N ASP A 179 -2.36 -3.66 1.65
CA ASP A 179 -2.61 -4.14 2.99
C ASP A 179 -3.97 -4.84 3.13
N ILE A 180 -3.96 -6.10 3.54
CA ILE A 180 -5.15 -6.84 3.98
C ILE A 180 -5.23 -6.76 5.50
N LYS A 181 -6.21 -6.00 6.01
CA LYS A 181 -6.30 -5.67 7.44
C LYS A 181 -6.98 -6.76 8.27
N ALA A 182 -7.82 -7.58 7.64
CA ALA A 182 -8.45 -8.80 8.17
C ALA A 182 -9.12 -9.51 6.99
N PHE A 183 -9.23 -10.84 7.01
CA PHE A 183 -9.90 -11.61 5.96
C PHE A 183 -11.35 -11.99 6.32
N ASN A 184 -11.77 -11.76 7.56
CA ASN A 184 -13.17 -11.81 7.97
C ASN A 184 -13.89 -10.47 7.68
N PRO A 185 -15.00 -10.46 6.91
CA PRO A 185 -15.72 -9.23 6.57
C PRO A 185 -16.27 -8.44 7.77
N ILE A 186 -16.69 -9.14 8.83
CA ILE A 186 -17.25 -8.53 10.05
C ILE A 186 -16.12 -7.82 10.80
N THR A 187 -15.01 -8.54 11.06
CA THR A 187 -13.82 -7.98 11.70
C THR A 187 -13.25 -6.81 10.91
N HIS A 188 -13.10 -6.97 9.59
CA HIS A 188 -12.57 -5.92 8.73
C HIS A 188 -13.42 -4.64 8.84
N LEU A 189 -14.74 -4.75 8.75
CA LEU A 189 -15.65 -3.60 8.89
C LEU A 189 -15.58 -2.97 10.28
N GLN A 190 -15.64 -3.79 11.33
CA GLN A 190 -15.64 -3.34 12.72
C GLN A 190 -14.38 -2.55 13.09
N PHE A 191 -13.22 -2.98 12.60
CA PHE A 191 -11.94 -2.41 13.02
C PHE A 191 -11.34 -1.39 12.05
N THR A 192 -11.78 -1.36 10.79
CA THR A 192 -11.30 -0.39 9.79
C THR A 192 -12.37 0.62 9.36
N GLY A 193 -13.64 0.34 9.63
CA GLY A 193 -14.78 1.10 9.10
C GLY A 193 -15.03 0.88 7.60
N ALA A 194 -14.35 -0.08 6.96
CA ALA A 194 -14.48 -0.37 5.53
C ALA A 194 -14.86 -1.83 5.28
N ARG A 195 -15.64 -2.07 4.21
CA ARG A 195 -15.97 -3.44 3.78
C ARG A 195 -14.74 -4.13 3.19
N LEU A 196 -14.60 -5.43 3.38
CA LEU A 196 -13.48 -6.21 2.84
C LEU A 196 -13.58 -6.42 1.32
N GLU A 197 -14.77 -6.72 0.80
CA GLU A 197 -14.98 -7.10 -0.62
C GLU A 197 -14.34 -6.14 -1.64
N PRO A 198 -14.46 -4.80 -1.50
CA PRO A 198 -13.81 -3.89 -2.46
C PRO A 198 -12.28 -3.97 -2.45
N VAL A 199 -11.67 -4.28 -1.30
CA VAL A 199 -10.21 -4.43 -1.17
C VAL A 199 -9.76 -5.67 -1.95
N LEU A 200 -10.42 -6.81 -1.72
CA LEU A 200 -10.10 -8.06 -2.42
C LEU A 200 -10.34 -7.95 -3.92
N LYS A 201 -11.46 -7.34 -4.34
CA LYS A 201 -11.75 -7.09 -5.76
C LYS A 201 -10.65 -6.24 -6.42
N ASN A 202 -10.17 -5.22 -5.73
CA ASN A 202 -9.12 -4.35 -6.24
C ASN A 202 -7.76 -5.05 -6.28
N ALA A 203 -7.43 -5.91 -5.30
CA ALA A 203 -6.22 -6.74 -5.34
C ALA A 203 -6.16 -7.59 -6.62
N VAL A 204 -7.24 -8.32 -6.91
CA VAL A 204 -7.36 -9.14 -8.13
C VAL A 204 -7.26 -8.28 -9.40
N LYS A 205 -7.86 -7.08 -9.38
CA LYS A 205 -7.82 -6.17 -10.52
C LYS A 205 -6.43 -5.59 -10.79
N ILE A 206 -5.70 -5.24 -9.74
CA ILE A 206 -4.32 -4.76 -9.81
C ILE A 206 -3.43 -5.86 -10.39
N PHE A 207 -3.53 -7.07 -9.85
CA PHE A 207 -2.78 -8.24 -10.34
C PHE A 207 -3.07 -8.53 -11.82
N LYS A 208 -4.35 -8.62 -12.21
CA LYS A 208 -4.75 -8.88 -13.60
C LYS A 208 -4.37 -7.76 -14.58
N ALA A 209 -4.09 -6.56 -14.09
CA ALA A 209 -3.57 -5.47 -14.91
C ALA A 209 -2.07 -5.57 -15.18
N GLY A 210 -1.39 -6.60 -14.65
CA GLY A 210 0.06 -6.80 -14.80
C GLY A 210 0.90 -5.84 -13.94
N ILE A 211 0.30 -5.21 -12.93
CA ILE A 211 1.01 -4.38 -11.98
C ILE A 211 1.69 -5.28 -10.95
N HIS A 212 2.94 -4.97 -10.60
CA HIS A 212 3.66 -5.71 -9.56
C HIS A 212 2.91 -5.58 -8.23
N LEU A 213 2.46 -6.70 -7.67
CA LEU A 213 1.65 -6.72 -6.46
C LEU A 213 2.35 -7.54 -5.39
N GLU A 214 2.48 -6.95 -4.20
CA GLU A 214 2.81 -7.67 -2.97
C GLU A 214 1.73 -7.40 -1.94
N LEU A 215 1.40 -8.39 -1.12
CA LEU A 215 0.41 -8.24 -0.06
C LEU A 215 1.08 -8.10 1.29
N THR A 216 0.48 -7.29 2.17
CA THR A 216 0.87 -7.22 3.59
C THR A 216 -0.31 -7.58 4.47
N TYR A 217 -0.07 -8.53 5.37
CA TYR A 217 -1.02 -8.96 6.40
C TYR A 217 -0.43 -8.64 7.77
N LEU A 218 -0.89 -7.54 8.37
CA LEU A 218 -0.53 -7.20 9.75
C LEU A 218 -1.33 -8.09 10.70
N VAL A 219 -0.66 -9.01 11.38
CA VAL A 219 -1.28 -9.91 12.36
C VAL A 219 -1.49 -9.12 13.63
N VAL A 220 -2.74 -8.85 14.00
CA VAL A 220 -3.18 -8.11 15.18
C VAL A 220 -3.79 -9.10 16.17
N SER A 221 -3.19 -9.18 17.36
CA SER A 221 -3.60 -10.09 18.43
C SER A 221 -5.10 -9.96 18.73
N SER A 222 -5.79 -11.09 18.86
CA SER A 222 -7.24 -11.22 19.15
C SER A 222 -8.19 -10.63 18.09
N VAL A 223 -7.67 -10.29 16.91
CA VAL A 223 -8.47 -9.65 15.84
C VAL A 223 -8.46 -10.50 14.59
N ASN A 224 -7.29 -10.82 14.06
CA ASN A 224 -7.12 -11.51 12.78
C ASN A 224 -5.99 -12.56 12.83
N ASP A 225 -5.67 -13.03 14.05
CA ASP A 225 -4.66 -14.01 14.40
C ASP A 225 -5.19 -15.45 14.50
N ASP A 226 -6.40 -15.69 14.00
CA ASP A 226 -6.97 -17.03 13.84
C ASP A 226 -6.37 -17.76 12.64
N GLU A 227 -5.90 -18.99 12.86
CA GLU A 227 -5.26 -19.80 11.82
C GLU A 227 -6.22 -20.25 10.71
N THR A 228 -7.52 -20.39 11.02
CA THR A 228 -8.52 -20.79 10.03
C THR A 228 -8.78 -19.65 9.05
N GLU A 229 -9.03 -18.44 9.58
CA GLU A 229 -9.15 -17.21 8.78
C GLU A 229 -7.90 -16.99 7.92
N PHE A 230 -6.72 -17.14 8.52
CA PHE A 230 -5.46 -16.97 7.79
C PHE A 230 -5.30 -18.01 6.67
N ARG A 231 -5.64 -19.28 6.92
CA ARG A 231 -5.60 -20.32 5.88
C ARG A 231 -6.56 -20.04 4.73
N ASP A 232 -7.74 -19.51 5.02
CA ASP A 232 -8.69 -19.09 3.98
C ASP A 232 -8.15 -17.91 3.16
N PHE A 233 -7.46 -16.96 3.80
CA PHE A 233 -6.75 -15.88 3.12
C PHE A 233 -5.68 -16.42 2.16
N ILE A 234 -4.82 -17.34 2.62
CA ILE A 234 -3.77 -17.95 1.79
C ILE A 234 -4.38 -18.71 0.60
N LYS A 235 -5.42 -19.51 0.81
CA LYS A 235 -6.10 -20.22 -0.28
C LYS A 235 -6.72 -19.26 -1.30
N TRP A 236 -7.31 -18.16 -0.84
CA TRP A 236 -7.81 -17.11 -1.73
C TRP A 236 -6.68 -16.46 -2.53
N MET A 237 -5.56 -16.15 -1.88
CA MET A 237 -4.40 -15.53 -2.51
C MET A 237 -3.84 -16.41 -3.62
N VAL A 238 -3.62 -17.70 -3.36
CA VAL A 238 -3.15 -18.67 -4.36
C VAL A 238 -4.12 -18.77 -5.54
N LYS A 239 -5.42 -18.86 -5.24
CA LYS A 239 -6.46 -19.01 -6.26
C LYS A 239 -6.54 -17.79 -7.19
N GLU A 240 -6.47 -16.59 -6.63
CA GLU A 240 -6.76 -15.36 -7.39
C GLU A 240 -5.50 -14.63 -7.88
N LEU A 241 -4.36 -14.81 -7.19
CA LEU A 241 -3.12 -14.07 -7.41
C LEU A 241 -1.89 -14.99 -7.63
N GLY A 242 -2.04 -16.31 -7.59
CA GLY A 242 -0.92 -17.25 -7.77
C GLY A 242 -0.05 -17.43 -6.51
N ASN A 243 0.74 -18.51 -6.50
CA ASN A 243 1.62 -18.85 -5.38
C ASN A 243 2.91 -18.02 -5.36
N GLU A 244 3.25 -17.39 -6.48
CA GLU A 244 4.42 -16.54 -6.66
C GLU A 244 4.22 -15.10 -6.13
N THR A 245 2.98 -14.69 -5.82
CA THR A 245 2.73 -13.36 -5.26
C THR A 245 3.35 -13.28 -3.86
N PRO A 246 4.23 -12.30 -3.57
CA PRO A 246 4.86 -12.18 -2.25
C PRO A 246 3.87 -11.78 -1.14
N LEU A 247 4.00 -12.45 0.02
CA LEU A 247 3.26 -12.10 1.23
C LEU A 247 4.19 -11.64 2.35
N HIS A 248 3.91 -10.46 2.90
CA HIS A 248 4.53 -9.93 4.11
C HIS A 248 3.62 -10.14 5.31
N ILE A 249 4.03 -11.02 6.23
CA ILE A 249 3.34 -11.25 7.51
C ILE A 249 3.98 -10.34 8.54
N SER A 250 3.30 -9.26 8.90
CA SER A 250 3.86 -8.22 9.75
C SER A 250 3.39 -8.35 11.20
N ARG A 251 4.32 -8.12 12.14
CA ARG A 251 4.01 -8.06 13.58
C ARG A 251 3.32 -6.75 13.97
N TYR A 252 2.24 -6.87 14.74
CA TYR A 252 1.57 -5.74 15.37
C TYR A 252 2.21 -5.34 16.71
N PHE A 253 2.12 -4.05 17.03
CA PHE A 253 2.44 -3.45 18.32
C PHE A 253 1.35 -2.45 18.73
N PRO A 254 1.04 -2.31 20.04
CA PRO A 254 0.09 -1.34 20.56
C PRO A 254 0.24 0.06 19.96
N ARG A 255 -0.84 0.57 19.34
CA ARG A 255 -0.87 1.89 18.68
C ARG A 255 -2.27 2.46 18.59
N HIS A 256 -2.34 3.78 18.52
CA HIS A 256 -3.57 4.54 18.33
C HIS A 256 -4.63 4.24 19.41
N GLU A 257 -5.77 3.67 19.04
CA GLU A 257 -6.88 3.35 19.96
C GLU A 257 -6.84 1.89 20.41
N PHE A 258 -5.92 1.09 19.88
CA PHE A 258 -5.82 -0.34 20.13
C PHE A 258 -4.57 -0.65 20.97
N ASN A 259 -4.79 -1.07 22.22
CA ASN A 259 -3.74 -1.28 23.23
C ASN A 259 -3.56 -2.75 23.63
N VAL A 260 -4.09 -3.69 22.84
CA VAL A 260 -3.82 -5.13 23.03
C VAL A 260 -2.34 -5.42 22.83
N GLU A 261 -1.80 -6.40 23.55
CA GLU A 261 -0.40 -6.82 23.48
C GLU A 261 0.09 -7.07 22.05
N ALA A 262 1.37 -6.79 21.82
CA ALA A 262 2.03 -7.07 20.55
C ALA A 262 1.91 -8.56 20.20
N THR A 263 1.79 -8.86 18.90
CA THR A 263 1.59 -10.23 18.43
C THR A 263 2.71 -11.14 18.93
N ASN A 264 2.32 -12.29 19.47
CA ASN A 264 3.26 -13.30 19.93
C ASN A 264 4.08 -13.81 18.72
N PRO A 265 5.42 -13.84 18.80
CA PRO A 265 6.24 -14.42 17.73
C PRO A 265 5.87 -15.86 17.35
N ALA A 266 5.31 -16.65 18.28
CA ALA A 266 4.81 -17.99 17.99
C ALA A 266 3.67 -17.99 16.97
N THR A 267 2.77 -17.00 17.02
CA THR A 267 1.69 -16.82 16.04
C THR A 267 2.26 -16.55 14.64
N LEU A 268 3.27 -15.67 14.54
CA LEU A 268 3.93 -15.38 13.26
C LEU A 268 4.55 -16.65 12.66
N LYS A 269 5.24 -17.44 13.48
CA LYS A 269 5.82 -18.73 13.05
C LYS A 269 4.76 -19.72 12.57
N SER A 270 3.61 -19.80 13.25
CA SER A 270 2.51 -20.65 12.81
C SER A 270 1.96 -20.20 11.45
N PHE A 271 1.76 -18.90 11.27
CA PHE A 271 1.27 -18.33 10.01
C PHE A 271 2.26 -18.56 8.86
N VAL A 272 3.57 -18.41 9.12
CA VAL A 272 4.61 -18.76 8.15
C VAL A 272 4.49 -20.23 7.74
N LYS A 273 4.36 -21.16 8.69
CA LYS A 273 4.20 -22.58 8.40
C LYS A 273 2.98 -22.86 7.52
N ILE A 274 1.85 -22.20 7.80
CA ILE A 274 0.63 -22.31 6.99
C ILE A 274 0.87 -21.77 5.58
N ALA A 275 1.49 -20.59 5.46
CA ALA A 275 1.73 -19.96 4.16
C ALA A 275 2.71 -20.76 3.29
N GLN A 276 3.75 -21.36 3.89
CA GLN A 276 4.76 -22.17 3.18
C GLN A 276 4.20 -23.42 2.52
N GLU A 277 3.05 -23.91 2.98
CA GLU A 277 2.34 -25.02 2.32
C GLU A 277 1.81 -24.63 0.93
N TYR A 278 1.69 -23.33 0.62
CA TYR A 278 1.02 -22.85 -0.59
C TYR A 278 1.74 -21.73 -1.36
N LEU A 279 2.64 -20.96 -0.74
CA LEU A 279 3.28 -19.78 -1.33
C LEU A 279 4.79 -19.96 -1.45
N ASP A 280 5.35 -19.36 -2.50
CA ASP A 280 6.78 -19.43 -2.81
C ASP A 280 7.58 -18.39 -2.01
N TYR A 281 7.00 -17.22 -1.73
CA TYR A 281 7.69 -16.08 -1.12
C TYR A 281 6.92 -15.51 0.07
N ILE A 282 7.52 -15.64 1.25
CA ILE A 282 6.94 -15.24 2.52
C ILE A 282 7.98 -14.47 3.32
N TYR A 283 7.60 -13.31 3.82
CA TYR A 283 8.47 -12.42 4.57
C TYR A 283 7.88 -12.07 5.93
N LEU A 284 8.74 -11.90 6.93
CA LEU A 284 8.34 -11.37 8.23
C LEU A 284 8.65 -9.88 8.32
N GLY A 285 7.60 -9.08 8.53
CA GLY A 285 7.70 -7.64 8.74
C GLY A 285 7.62 -7.27 10.23
N ASN A 286 8.25 -6.15 10.62
CA ASN A 286 8.28 -5.68 12.02
C ASN A 286 8.77 -6.74 13.03
N TYR A 287 9.58 -7.68 12.56
CA TYR A 287 10.15 -8.77 13.34
C TYR A 287 11.49 -9.13 12.72
N ILE A 288 12.56 -9.09 13.51
CA ILE A 288 13.91 -9.42 13.02
C ILE A 288 13.96 -10.93 12.78
N SER A 289 14.22 -11.34 11.54
CA SER A 289 14.33 -12.75 11.16
C SER A 289 15.45 -12.94 10.16
N GLN A 290 16.43 -13.78 10.50
CA GLN A 290 17.48 -14.16 9.56
C GLN A 290 16.99 -15.12 8.45
N GLU A 291 15.81 -15.72 8.60
CA GLU A 291 15.29 -16.72 7.66
C GLU A 291 14.26 -16.12 6.70
N TYR A 292 13.42 -15.19 7.17
CA TYR A 292 12.27 -14.66 6.43
C TYR A 292 12.45 -13.19 5.99
N GLU A 293 13.70 -12.75 5.80
CA GLU A 293 14.05 -11.47 5.18
C GLU A 293 14.65 -11.65 3.77
N HIS A 294 15.14 -12.85 3.47
CA HIS A 294 15.86 -13.17 2.23
C HIS A 294 14.93 -13.71 1.14
N THR A 295 15.25 -13.39 -0.11
CA THR A 295 14.60 -14.01 -1.27
C THR A 295 15.42 -15.20 -1.72
N ILE A 296 14.82 -16.39 -1.71
CA ILE A 296 15.42 -17.64 -2.19
C ILE A 296 14.69 -18.14 -3.42
N CYS A 297 15.38 -18.90 -4.29
CA CYS A 297 14.74 -19.54 -5.44
C CYS A 297 13.69 -20.56 -4.97
N ALA A 298 12.47 -20.47 -5.49
CA ALA A 298 11.37 -21.38 -5.13
C ALA A 298 11.72 -22.86 -5.41
N GLU A 299 12.49 -23.12 -6.47
CA GLU A 299 12.87 -24.46 -6.91
C GLU A 299 14.09 -25.01 -6.17
N CYS A 300 15.27 -24.38 -6.35
CA CYS A 300 16.54 -24.93 -5.85
C CYS A 300 17.00 -24.35 -4.51
N LYS A 301 16.22 -23.43 -3.91
CA LYS A 301 16.51 -22.77 -2.62
C LYS A 301 17.80 -21.93 -2.57
N GLU A 302 18.38 -21.61 -3.73
CA GLU A 302 19.54 -20.72 -3.84
C GLU A 302 19.21 -19.33 -3.30
N LEU A 303 20.16 -18.69 -2.61
CA LEU A 303 20.00 -17.33 -2.09
C LEU A 303 20.11 -16.30 -3.23
N ILE A 304 19.00 -15.63 -3.53
CA ILE A 304 18.92 -14.66 -4.64
C ILE A 304 19.09 -13.23 -4.14
N ILE A 305 18.41 -12.87 -3.05
CA ILE A 305 18.52 -11.55 -2.45
C ILE A 305 18.72 -11.71 -0.96
N GLU A 306 19.90 -11.31 -0.49
CA GLU A 306 20.22 -11.24 0.92
C GLU A 306 19.85 -9.87 1.46
N ARG A 307 19.31 -9.84 2.68
CA ARG A 307 18.89 -8.64 3.38
C ARG A 307 19.31 -8.69 4.83
N GLU A 308 19.91 -7.62 5.32
CA GLU A 308 20.10 -7.36 6.74
C GLU A 308 19.42 -6.03 7.06
N GLY A 309 18.16 -6.10 7.46
CA GLY A 309 17.30 -4.91 7.51
C GLY A 309 17.16 -4.26 6.12
N TYR A 310 17.68 -3.04 5.96
CA TYR A 310 17.65 -2.30 4.69
C TYR A 310 18.96 -2.38 3.89
N HIS A 311 19.94 -3.14 4.36
CA HIS A 311 21.14 -3.45 3.58
C HIS A 311 20.84 -4.66 2.71
N VAL A 312 20.90 -4.48 1.39
CA VAL A 312 20.47 -5.49 0.42
C VAL A 312 21.59 -5.82 -0.54
N ARG A 313 21.82 -7.12 -0.73
CA ARG A 313 22.78 -7.66 -1.70
C ARG A 313 22.02 -8.59 -2.64
N VAL A 314 21.99 -8.23 -3.91
CA VAL A 314 21.35 -9.01 -4.97
C VAL A 314 22.43 -9.87 -5.64
N SER A 315 22.23 -11.18 -5.62
CA SER A 315 23.04 -12.13 -6.38
C SER A 315 22.77 -11.93 -7.88
N PRO A 316 23.78 -12.10 -8.76
CA PRO A 316 23.55 -12.04 -10.19
C PRO A 316 22.42 -13.00 -10.59
N LEU A 317 21.44 -12.50 -11.33
CA LEU A 317 20.46 -13.30 -12.06
C LEU A 317 20.94 -13.51 -13.50
N SER A 318 20.38 -14.49 -14.19
CA SER A 318 20.57 -14.61 -15.64
C SER A 318 19.90 -13.41 -16.35
N GLY A 319 20.27 -13.13 -17.60
CA GLY A 319 19.79 -11.94 -18.33
C GLY A 319 18.27 -11.80 -18.46
N ASP A 320 17.51 -12.88 -18.24
CA ASP A 320 16.05 -12.90 -18.28
C ASP A 320 15.39 -12.86 -16.87
N GLY A 321 16.17 -12.57 -15.81
CA GLY A 321 15.67 -12.56 -14.42
C GLY A 321 15.49 -13.95 -13.80
N ASN A 322 16.10 -14.99 -14.39
CA ASN A 322 16.01 -16.36 -13.87
C ASN A 322 17.17 -16.68 -12.91
N CYS A 323 16.94 -17.60 -11.99
CA CYS A 323 17.93 -18.14 -11.08
C CYS A 323 19.11 -18.72 -11.87
N ASN A 324 20.33 -18.27 -11.59
CA ASN A 324 21.54 -18.74 -12.28
C ASN A 324 21.86 -20.21 -12.00
N ASN A 325 21.37 -20.79 -10.89
CA ASN A 325 21.67 -22.18 -10.53
C ASN A 325 20.75 -23.19 -11.25
N CYS A 326 19.44 -22.93 -11.34
CA CYS A 326 18.48 -23.89 -11.90
C CYS A 326 17.66 -23.38 -13.10
N GLY A 327 17.81 -22.11 -13.48
CA GLY A 327 17.07 -21.51 -14.60
C GLY A 327 15.60 -21.18 -14.31
N GLN A 328 15.10 -21.43 -13.10
CA GLN A 328 13.74 -21.07 -12.71
C GLN A 328 13.58 -19.54 -12.67
N LYS A 329 12.49 -19.03 -13.23
CA LYS A 329 12.14 -17.61 -13.16
C LYS A 329 11.96 -17.18 -11.70
N VAL A 330 12.69 -16.14 -11.30
CA VAL A 330 12.48 -15.51 -9.99
C VAL A 330 11.50 -14.37 -10.19
N PHE A 331 10.49 -14.28 -9.34
CA PHE A 331 9.51 -13.19 -9.41
C PHE A 331 10.15 -11.90 -8.92
N VAL A 332 11.02 -11.23 -9.68
CA VAL A 332 11.65 -9.95 -9.29
C VAL A 332 11.59 -9.01 -10.48
N ALA A 333 11.21 -7.76 -10.24
CA ALA A 333 11.29 -6.67 -11.19
C ALA A 333 12.54 -5.84 -10.91
N ASP A 334 13.34 -5.55 -11.94
CA ASP A 334 14.64 -4.88 -11.86
C ASP A 334 14.84 -3.72 -12.85
#